data_AF-A0A1M2Z7Z0-F1
#
_entry.id   AF-A0A1M2Z7Z0-F1
#
_cell.length_a   1.000
_cell.length_b   1.000
_cell.length_c   1.000
_cell.angle_alpha   90.00
_cell.angle_beta   90.00
_cell.angle_gamma   90.00
#
_symmetry.space_group_name_H-M   'P 1'
#
loop_
_entity.id
_entity.type
_entity.pdbx_description
1 polymer ?
#
loop_
_entity_poly.entity_id
_entity_poly.type
_entity_poly.pdbx_seq_one_letter_code
_entity_poly.pdbx_strand_id
1 'polypeptide(L)'
;MKNLQKLIDVCQAYKAGNFGVEEFQHKIEAIYLPDECKHTLEKLQHNAFNYLEKIFYFYPQDEHKQYAEKVADDLIQATLAEQERLKDQCPYQQ
;
A
#
# COMPACT_ATOMS: atom_id res chain seq x y z
N MET A 1 -1.55 1.30 14.43
CA MET A 1 -2.68 0.76 13.64
C MET A 1 -3.35 1.76 12.70
N LYS A 2 -3.65 3.01 13.10
CA LYS A 2 -4.34 3.99 12.23
C LYS A 2 -3.68 4.22 10.86
N ASN A 3 -2.35 4.27 10.78
CA ASN A 3 -1.63 4.46 9.50
C ASN A 3 -1.68 3.21 8.61
N LEU A 4 -1.72 2.00 9.19
CA LEU A 4 -1.93 0.76 8.44
C LEU A 4 -3.33 0.77 7.82
N GLN A 5 -4.36 1.16 8.59
CA GLN A 5 -5.70 1.31 8.04
C GLN A 5 -5.75 2.36 6.93
N LYS A 6 -5.09 3.51 7.12
CA LYS A 6 -4.99 4.55 6.09
C LYS A 6 -4.38 4.03 4.77
N LEU A 7 -3.39 3.14 4.83
CA LEU A 7 -2.81 2.52 3.64
C LEU A 7 -3.83 1.64 2.91
N ILE A 8 -4.60 0.83 3.65
CA ILE A 8 -5.69 0.03 3.09
C ILE A 8 -6.75 0.94 2.45
N ASP A 9 -7.17 2.00 3.14
CA ASP A 9 -8.21 2.92 2.66
C ASP A 9 -7.79 3.61 1.35
N VAL A 10 -6.52 4.02 1.23
CA VAL A 10 -5.97 4.59 -0.02
C VAL A 10 -5.98 3.55 -1.14
N CYS A 11 -5.56 2.31 -0.88
CA CYS A 11 -5.57 1.25 -1.88
C CYS A 11 -7.00 0.94 -2.35
N GLN A 12 -7.97 0.88 -1.43
CA GLN A 12 -9.38 0.67 -1.77
C GLN A 12 -9.98 1.83 -2.56
N ALA A 13 -9.65 3.08 -2.19
CA ALA A 13 -10.10 4.26 -2.92
C ALA A 13 -9.55 4.31 -4.35
N TYR A 14 -8.29 3.87 -4.56
CA TYR A 14 -7.73 3.70 -5.90
C TYR A 14 -8.53 2.68 -6.71
N LYS A 15 -8.78 1.48 -6.15
CA LYS A 15 -9.57 0.42 -6.80
C LYS A 15 -11.01 0.84 -7.11
N ALA A 16 -11.58 1.73 -6.31
CA ALA A 16 -12.91 2.31 -6.55
C ALA A 16 -12.91 3.34 -7.71
N GLY A 17 -11.74 3.72 -8.24
CA GLY A 17 -11.60 4.69 -9.32
C GLY A 17 -11.64 6.15 -8.85
N ASN A 18 -11.38 6.42 -7.57
CA ASN A 18 -11.46 7.78 -7.02
C ASN A 18 -10.33 8.69 -7.52
N PHE A 19 -9.22 8.12 -8.00
CA PHE A 19 -8.06 8.84 -8.51
C PHE A 19 -7.18 7.95 -9.41
N GLY A 20 -6.27 8.57 -10.17
CA GLY A 20 -5.37 7.90 -11.12
C GLY A 20 -4.09 7.33 -10.49
N VAL A 21 -3.25 6.70 -11.31
CA VAL A 21 -2.00 6.02 -10.87
C VAL A 21 -0.99 6.98 -10.22
N GLU A 22 -0.81 8.17 -10.81
CA GLU A 22 0.10 9.20 -10.27
C GLU A 22 -0.32 9.66 -8.87
N GLU A 23 -1.61 9.99 -8.70
CA GLU A 23 -2.15 10.38 -7.40
C GLU A 23 -2.12 9.21 -6.40
N PHE A 24 -2.31 7.96 -6.86
CA PHE A 24 -2.15 6.78 -6.00
C PHE A 24 -0.71 6.65 -5.48
N GLN A 25 0.28 6.81 -6.35
CA GLN A 25 1.70 6.77 -5.99
C GLN A 25 2.04 7.78 -4.90
N HIS A 26 1.62 9.04 -5.05
CA HIS A 26 1.88 10.07 -4.04
C HIS A 26 1.16 9.81 -2.72
N LYS A 27 -0.08 9.32 -2.77
CA LYS A 27 -0.83 9.01 -1.54
C LYS A 27 -0.21 7.87 -0.75
N ILE A 28 0.33 6.83 -1.40
CA ILE A 28 1.00 5.75 -0.67
C ILE A 28 2.31 6.25 -0.05
N GLU A 29 3.09 7.08 -0.74
CA GLU A 29 4.35 7.62 -0.22
C GLU A 29 4.14 8.50 1.02
N ALA A 30 3.07 9.28 1.04
CA ALA A 30 2.75 10.20 2.14
C ALA A 30 2.29 9.50 3.44
N ILE A 31 2.21 8.16 3.46
CA ILE A 31 1.80 7.40 4.65
C ILE A 31 3.02 6.93 5.41
N TYR A 32 3.28 7.56 6.56
CA TYR A 32 4.31 7.11 7.50
C TYR A 32 3.86 5.85 8.24
N LEU A 33 4.55 4.75 8.02
CA LEU A 33 4.30 3.50 8.73
C LEU A 33 5.00 3.50 10.10
N PRO A 34 4.47 2.74 11.07
CA PRO A 34 5.14 2.55 12.37
C PRO A 34 6.52 1.89 12.21
N ASP A 35 7.48 2.22 13.09
CA ASP A 35 8.85 1.68 13.07
C ASP A 35 8.89 0.14 13.14
N GLU A 36 7.89 -0.48 13.79
CA GLU A 36 7.75 -1.93 13.88
C GLU A 36 7.54 -2.59 12.50
N CYS A 37 7.16 -1.80 11.49
CA CYS A 37 6.90 -2.23 10.12
C CYS A 37 8.10 -1.98 9.17
N LYS A 38 9.20 -1.40 9.67
CA LYS A 38 10.33 -0.91 8.85
C LYS A 38 10.97 -1.99 7.98
N HIS A 39 11.06 -3.20 8.52
CA HIS A 39 11.72 -4.34 7.84
C HIS A 39 10.76 -5.23 7.05
N THR A 40 9.47 -4.92 7.07
CA THR A 40 8.39 -5.72 6.49
C THR A 40 7.61 -4.88 5.47
N LEU A 41 6.70 -4.04 5.95
CA LEU A 41 5.74 -3.30 5.12
C LEU A 41 6.33 -2.05 4.49
N GLU A 42 7.25 -1.35 5.16
CA GLU A 42 7.87 -0.13 4.61
C GLU A 42 8.66 -0.41 3.32
N LYS A 43 9.37 -1.55 3.29
CA LYS A 43 10.04 -2.02 2.07
C LYS A 43 9.06 -2.31 0.95
N LEU A 44 7.90 -2.91 1.26
CA LEU A 44 6.86 -3.20 0.27
C LEU A 44 6.21 -1.93 -0.26
N GLN A 45 5.93 -0.96 0.62
CA GLN A 45 5.43 0.36 0.24
C GLN A 45 6.40 1.09 -0.71
N HIS A 46 7.70 1.09 -0.41
CA HIS A 46 8.70 1.71 -1.27
C HIS A 46 8.80 1.00 -2.64
N ASN A 47 8.74 -0.33 -2.66
CA ASN A 47 8.72 -1.08 -3.93
C ASN A 47 7.45 -0.79 -4.74
N ALA A 48 6.30 -0.67 -4.08
CA ALA A 48 5.04 -0.30 -4.72
C ALA A 48 5.12 1.09 -5.35
N PHE A 49 5.68 2.07 -4.64
CA PHE A 49 5.92 3.42 -5.17
C PHE A 49 6.74 3.37 -6.47
N ASN A 50 7.89 2.68 -6.44
CA ASN A 50 8.76 2.55 -7.61
C ASN A 50 8.07 1.79 -8.76
N TYR A 51 7.19 0.83 -8.45
CA TYR A 51 6.50 0.08 -9.49
C TYR A 51 5.33 0.87 -10.10
N LEU A 52 4.63 1.68 -9.32
CA LEU A 52 3.62 2.63 -9.84
C LEU A 52 4.25 3.66 -10.76
N GLU A 53 5.44 4.18 -10.43
CA GLU A 53 6.21 5.04 -11.32
C GLU A 53 6.50 4.33 -12.65
N LYS A 54 6.93 3.07 -12.59
CA LYS A 54 7.18 2.28 -13.80
C LYS A 54 5.93 2.07 -14.64
N ILE A 55 4.80 1.78 -13.99
CA ILE A 55 3.50 1.63 -14.68
C ILE A 55 3.19 2.91 -15.43
N PHE A 56 3.29 4.06 -14.77
CA PHE A 56 2.98 5.36 -15.36
C PHE A 56 3.85 5.69 -16.59
N TYR A 57 5.16 5.44 -16.52
CA TYR A 57 6.10 5.83 -17.58
C TYR A 57 6.31 4.80 -18.69
N PHE A 58 6.18 3.50 -18.41
CA PHE A 58 6.62 2.44 -19.35
C PHE A 58 5.50 1.54 -19.86
N TYR A 59 4.32 1.56 -19.26
CA TYR A 59 3.21 0.70 -19.68
C TYR A 59 2.21 1.47 -20.56
N PRO A 60 1.51 0.78 -21.47
CA PRO A 60 0.35 1.33 -22.17
C PRO A 60 -0.72 1.82 -21.21
N GLN A 61 -1.34 2.96 -21.52
CA GLN A 61 -2.30 3.61 -20.62
C GLN A 61 -3.54 2.74 -20.31
N ASP A 62 -3.96 1.91 -21.26
CA ASP A 62 -5.04 0.93 -21.10
C ASP A 62 -4.70 -0.20 -20.12
N GLU A 63 -3.42 -0.48 -19.91
CA GLU A 63 -2.94 -1.49 -18.96
C GLU A 63 -2.66 -0.92 -17.56
N HIS A 64 -2.52 0.41 -17.43
CA HIS A 64 -2.17 1.09 -16.18
C HIS A 64 -3.05 0.64 -15.01
N LYS A 65 -4.36 0.62 -15.23
CA LYS A 65 -5.34 0.28 -14.21
C LYS A 65 -5.13 -1.14 -13.69
N GLN A 66 -5.00 -2.12 -14.58
CA GLN A 66 -4.84 -3.52 -14.20
C GLN A 66 -3.58 -3.72 -13.34
N TYR A 67 -2.45 -3.14 -13.75
CA TYR A 67 -1.19 -3.32 -13.00
C TYR A 67 -1.19 -2.58 -11.66
N ALA A 68 -1.70 -1.36 -11.62
CA ALA A 68 -1.76 -0.61 -10.37
C ALA A 68 -2.82 -1.16 -9.40
N GLU A 69 -3.91 -1.78 -9.89
CA GLU A 69 -4.87 -2.50 -9.03
C GLU A 69 -4.21 -3.70 -8.37
N LYS A 70 -3.34 -4.42 -9.10
CA LYS A 70 -2.54 -5.50 -8.51
C LYS A 70 -1.61 -4.98 -7.41
N VAL A 71 -0.98 -3.81 -7.60
CA VAL A 71 -0.16 -3.18 -6.55
C VAL A 71 -0.99 -2.85 -5.32
N ALA A 72 -2.20 -2.32 -5.51
CA ALA A 72 -3.12 -2.04 -4.42
C ALA A 72 -3.50 -3.32 -3.65
N ASP A 73 -3.78 -4.42 -4.36
CA ASP A 73 -4.10 -5.70 -3.73
C ASP A 73 -2.92 -6.28 -2.94
N ASP A 74 -1.72 -6.26 -3.52
CA ASP A 74 -0.50 -6.74 -2.86
C ASP A 74 -0.22 -5.93 -1.57
N LEU A 75 -0.41 -4.60 -1.60
CA LEU A 75 -0.27 -3.74 -0.43
C LEU A 75 -1.35 -3.99 0.62
N ILE A 76 -2.62 -4.19 0.23
CA ILE A 76 -3.70 -4.50 1.18
C ILE A 76 -3.39 -5.81 1.91
N GLN A 77 -3.03 -6.86 1.17
CA GLN A 77 -2.71 -8.17 1.75
C GLN A 77 -1.53 -8.08 2.72
N ALA A 78 -0.45 -7.42 2.31
CA ALA A 78 0.72 -7.22 3.18
C ALA A 78 0.37 -6.42 4.44
N THR A 79 -0.47 -5.40 4.31
CA THR A 79 -0.88 -4.57 5.46
C THR A 79 -1.74 -5.34 6.45
N LEU A 80 -2.65 -6.19 5.96
CA LEU A 80 -3.48 -7.06 6.81
C LEU A 80 -2.62 -8.08 7.57
N ALA A 81 -1.69 -8.75 6.89
CA ALA A 81 -0.77 -9.69 7.53
C ALA A 81 0.09 -9.01 8.61
N GLU A 82 0.53 -7.77 8.35
CA GLU A 82 1.30 -6.98 9.32
C GLU A 82 0.44 -6.55 10.52
N GLN A 83 -0.84 -6.20 10.31
CA GLN A 83 -1.77 -5.94 11.41
C GLN A 83 -1.97 -7.16 12.29
N GLU A 84 -2.06 -8.37 11.72
CA GLU A 84 -2.15 -9.62 12.48
C GLU A 84 -0.87 -9.89 13.27
N ARG A 85 0.30 -9.81 12.61
CA ARG A 85 1.61 -9.98 13.25
C ARG A 85 1.81 -9.06 14.46
N LEU A 86 1.37 -7.80 14.35
CA LEU A 86 1.50 -6.82 15.44
C LEU A 86 0.53 -7.08 16.60
N LYS A 87 -0.64 -7.68 16.34
CA LYS A 87 -1.55 -8.13 17.42
C LYS A 87 -0.94 -9.26 18.22
N ASP A 88 -0.31 -10.22 17.54
CA ASP A 88 0.31 -11.39 18.18
C ASP A 88 1.56 -11.03 19.01
N GLN A 89 2.24 -9.93 18.68
CA GLN A 89 3.40 -9.42 19.43
C GLN A 89 3.04 -8.61 20.69
N CYS A 90 1.76 -8.32 20.95
CA CYS A 90 1.31 -7.60 22.13
C CYS A 90 0.46 -8.51 23.06
N PRO A 91 1.06 -9.49 23.77
CA PRO A 91 0.32 -10.43 24.62
C PRO A 91 -0.22 -9.84 25.93
N TYR A 92 0.00 -8.54 26.22
CA TYR A 92 -0.47 -7.88 27.45
C TYR A 92 -1.42 -6.73 27.13
N GLN A 93 -2.64 -7.09 26.70
CA GLN A 93 -3.83 -6.27 26.92
C GLN A 93 -4.92 -7.15 27.55
N GLN A 94 -4.76 -7.44 28.84
CA GLN A 94 -5.86 -7.84 29.74
C GLN A 94 -5.75 -6.99 31.01
#